data_AF-A0A2U1QGK0-F1
#
_entry.id   AF-A0A2U1QGK0-F1
#
_cell.length_a   1.000
_cell.length_b   1.000
_cell.length_c   1.000
_cell.angle_alpha   90.00
_cell.angle_beta   90.00
_cell.angle_gamma   90.00
#
_symmetry.space_group_name_H-M   'P 1'
#
loop_
_entity.id
_entity.type
_entity.pdbx_description
1 polymer ?
#
loop_
_entity_poly.entity_id
_entity_poly.type
_entity_poly.pdbx_seq_one_letter_code
_entity_poly.pdbx_strand_id
1 'polypeptide(L)'
;MASDLKNFVFDDISKHNKTKDCWLIIDGKVYDVTPFMEDHPGGDEVLLAATGKDATDDFEDVGHSDDAREMMHNSSKKSSSMASDLKNFVFDDISKHNKTKDCWLIIDGKVYDVTPFMEDHPGGDEVLLAATGKDATDDFEDVGHSDDAREMMHKHYNPDKTQDFIVKILQFLVPLVILGLAFAVRSYTKEKSA
;
A
#
# COMPACT_ATOMS: atom_id res chain seq x y z
N MET A 1 -3.62 13.06 -7.60
CA MET A 1 -3.63 13.16 -6.12
C MET A 1 -3.59 11.78 -5.45
N ALA A 2 -4.57 10.88 -5.65
CA ALA A 2 -4.47 9.48 -5.17
C ALA A 2 -3.37 8.69 -5.87
N SER A 3 -3.32 8.83 -7.20
CA SER A 3 -2.24 8.38 -8.08
C SER A 3 -0.87 8.83 -7.58
N ASP A 4 -0.80 10.02 -6.99
CA ASP A 4 0.46 10.64 -6.61
C ASP A 4 1.01 10.02 -5.34
N LEU A 5 0.16 9.45 -4.47
CA LEU A 5 0.61 8.74 -3.30
C LEU A 5 0.96 7.28 -3.58
N LYS A 6 0.18 6.56 -4.42
CA LYS A 6 0.60 5.22 -4.90
C LYS A 6 1.98 5.36 -5.57
N ASN A 7 2.10 6.31 -6.49
CA ASN A 7 3.39 6.60 -7.12
C ASN A 7 4.46 7.01 -6.11
N PHE A 8 4.16 7.84 -5.10
CA PHE A 8 5.15 8.18 -4.08
C PHE A 8 5.64 6.98 -3.27
N VAL A 9 4.75 6.07 -2.87
CA VAL A 9 5.12 4.89 -2.08
C VAL A 9 5.89 3.88 -2.93
N PHE A 10 5.46 3.64 -4.17
CA PHE A 10 6.22 2.81 -5.12
C PHE A 10 7.56 3.44 -5.51
N ASP A 11 7.61 4.76 -5.73
CA ASP A 11 8.84 5.50 -5.98
C ASP A 11 9.80 5.43 -4.79
N ASP A 12 9.28 5.36 -3.56
CA ASP A 12 10.13 5.20 -2.37
C ASP A 12 10.62 3.77 -2.21
N ILE A 13 9.73 2.78 -2.30
CA ILE A 13 10.05 1.36 -2.14
C ILE A 13 10.99 0.87 -3.25
N SER A 14 10.84 1.37 -4.48
CA SER A 14 11.74 1.03 -5.60
C SER A 14 13.19 1.48 -5.41
N LYS A 15 13.48 2.37 -4.44
CA LYS A 15 14.86 2.74 -4.05
C LYS A 15 15.53 1.66 -3.21
N HIS A 16 14.76 0.81 -2.53
CA HIS A 16 15.21 -0.26 -1.66
C HIS A 16 15.33 -1.56 -2.47
N ASN A 17 16.29 -1.57 -3.40
CA ASN A 17 16.41 -2.58 -4.43
C ASN A 17 17.73 -3.36 -4.53
N LYS A 18 18.39 -3.55 -3.39
CA LYS A 18 19.71 -4.17 -3.31
C LYS A 18 19.69 -5.30 -2.31
N THR A 19 20.61 -6.25 -2.45
CA THR A 19 20.77 -7.37 -1.51
C THR A 19 20.96 -6.95 -0.04
N LYS A 20 21.43 -5.72 0.19
CA LYS A 20 21.63 -5.14 1.53
C LYS A 20 20.59 -4.09 1.92
N ASP A 21 19.56 -3.93 1.09
CA ASP A 21 18.49 -2.94 1.23
C ASP A 21 17.35 -3.34 0.27
N CYS A 22 16.56 -4.35 0.66
CA CYS A 22 15.61 -5.07 -0.19
C CYS A 22 14.21 -5.03 0.41
N TRP A 23 13.29 -4.27 -0.20
CA TRP A 23 11.92 -4.15 0.28
C TRP A 23 10.91 -4.67 -0.75
N LEU A 24 9.85 -5.29 -0.22
CA LEU A 24 8.76 -5.89 -0.98
C LEU A 24 7.42 -5.38 -0.47
N ILE A 25 6.43 -5.34 -1.35
CA ILE A 25 5.03 -5.20 -0.95
C ILE A 25 4.37 -6.57 -1.07
N ILE A 26 3.72 -7.05 -0.01
CA ILE A 26 2.91 -8.27 -0.03
C ILE A 26 1.61 -7.95 0.70
N ASP A 27 0.47 -8.25 0.08
CA ASP A 27 -0.87 -7.95 0.58
C ASP A 27 -1.00 -6.46 0.99
N GLY A 28 -0.46 -5.57 0.14
CA GLY A 28 -0.44 -4.12 0.37
C GLY A 28 0.52 -3.64 1.48
N LYS A 29 1.14 -4.53 2.26
CA LYS A 29 2.06 -4.21 3.36
C LYS A 29 3.49 -4.20 2.87
N VAL A 30 4.30 -3.27 3.40
CA VAL A 30 5.72 -3.15 3.05
C VAL A 30 6.56 -3.97 4.02
N TYR A 31 7.42 -4.83 3.48
CA TYR A 31 8.33 -5.67 4.24
C TYR A 31 9.78 -5.36 3.87
N ASP A 32 10.60 -5.11 4.88
CA ASP A 32 12.06 -5.14 4.74
C ASP A 32 12.52 -6.61 4.83
N VAL A 33 12.86 -7.19 3.69
CA VAL A 33 13.32 -8.58 3.58
C VAL A 33 14.83 -8.68 3.53
N THR A 34 15.56 -7.58 3.69
CA THR A 34 17.02 -7.55 3.78
C THR A 34 17.59 -8.62 4.73
N PRO A 35 17.05 -8.82 5.94
CA PRO A 35 17.57 -9.81 6.87
C PRO A 35 17.34 -11.26 6.42
N PHE A 36 16.43 -11.48 5.47
CA PHE A 36 15.98 -12.80 5.03
C PHE A 36 16.51 -13.19 3.64
N MET A 37 17.24 -12.30 2.98
CA MET A 37 17.79 -12.52 1.63
C MET A 37 18.60 -13.82 1.52
N GLU A 38 19.44 -14.12 2.51
CA GLU A 38 20.32 -15.29 2.50
C GLU A 38 19.62 -16.57 3.00
N ASP A 39 18.53 -16.42 3.75
CA ASP A 39 17.80 -17.53 4.37
C ASP A 39 16.57 -17.97 3.55
N HIS A 40 16.24 -17.24 2.47
CA HIS A 40 15.10 -17.53 1.64
C HIS A 40 15.28 -18.85 0.85
N PRO A 41 14.41 -19.85 1.01
CA PRO A 41 14.54 -21.16 0.35
C PRO A 41 14.55 -21.12 -1.18
N GLY A 42 13.97 -20.07 -1.79
CA GLY A 42 13.98 -19.83 -3.23
C GLY A 42 15.24 -19.13 -3.75
N GLY A 43 16.18 -18.76 -2.87
CA GLY A 43 17.35 -17.94 -3.19
C GLY A 43 17.07 -16.44 -3.09
N ASP A 44 18.13 -15.63 -3.13
CA ASP A 44 18.07 -14.16 -3.11
C ASP A 44 17.63 -13.57 -4.46
N GLU A 45 17.92 -14.27 -5.57
CA GLU A 45 17.55 -13.85 -6.93
C GLU A 45 16.04 -13.63 -7.11
N VAL A 46 15.21 -14.49 -6.49
CA VAL A 46 13.75 -14.35 -6.58
C VAL A 46 13.23 -13.14 -5.79
N LEU A 47 13.83 -12.84 -4.63
CA LEU A 47 13.50 -11.64 -3.86
C LEU A 47 13.97 -10.36 -4.55
N LEU A 48 15.12 -10.40 -5.22
CA LEU A 48 15.62 -9.29 -6.05
C LEU A 48 14.76 -9.03 -7.29
N ALA A 49 14.09 -10.05 -7.84
CA ALA A 49 13.20 -9.88 -8.99
C ALA A 49 11.87 -9.20 -8.60
N ALA A 50 11.38 -9.53 -7.40
CA ALA A 50 10.16 -9.02 -6.78
C ALA A 50 10.33 -7.66 -6.08
N THR A 51 11.58 -7.30 -5.81
CA THR A 51 12.00 -6.05 -5.16
C THR A 51 11.38 -4.79 -5.75
N GLY A 52 11.00 -3.86 -4.89
CA GLY A 52 10.52 -2.55 -5.32
C GLY A 52 9.11 -2.57 -5.92
N LYS A 53 8.44 -3.74 -5.92
CA LYS A 53 7.13 -3.98 -6.53
C LYS A 53 6.16 -4.58 -5.52
N ASP A 54 4.91 -4.66 -5.96
CA ASP A 54 3.93 -5.55 -5.36
C ASP A 54 4.21 -6.98 -5.81
N ALA A 55 4.59 -7.81 -4.84
CA ALA A 55 4.98 -9.21 -4.98
C ALA A 55 3.91 -10.13 -4.38
N THR A 56 2.69 -9.61 -4.16
CA THR A 56 1.58 -10.39 -3.60
C THR A 56 1.34 -11.63 -4.44
N ASP A 57 1.15 -11.48 -5.75
CA ASP A 57 0.87 -12.63 -6.62
C ASP A 57 2.06 -13.59 -6.71
N ASP A 58 3.28 -13.07 -6.84
CA ASP A 58 4.50 -13.87 -6.79
C ASP A 58 4.59 -14.70 -5.50
N PHE A 59 4.13 -14.14 -4.37
CA PHE A 59 4.12 -14.82 -3.07
C PHE A 59 3.01 -15.87 -2.98
N GLU A 60 1.81 -15.57 -3.48
CA GLU A 60 0.65 -16.48 -3.48
C GLU A 60 0.83 -17.66 -4.45
N ASP A 61 1.32 -17.42 -5.67
CA ASP A 61 1.48 -18.42 -6.73
C ASP A 61 2.47 -19.54 -6.36
N VAL A 62 3.48 -19.20 -5.56
CA VAL A 62 4.46 -20.16 -5.06
C VAL A 62 3.87 -21.03 -3.94
N GLY A 63 2.77 -20.61 -3.31
CA GLY A 63 2.08 -21.37 -2.27
C GLY A 63 2.80 -21.38 -0.93
N HIS A 64 3.32 -20.22 -0.50
CA HIS A 64 3.99 -20.08 0.80
C HIS A 64 3.06 -20.50 1.97
N SER A 65 3.60 -21.25 2.94
CA SER A 65 2.84 -21.73 4.09
C SER A 65 2.45 -20.61 5.06
N ASP A 66 1.48 -20.88 5.94
CA ASP A 66 1.10 -19.98 7.04
C ASP A 66 2.31 -19.61 7.93
N ASP A 67 3.23 -20.57 8.15
CA ASP A 67 4.48 -20.34 8.88
C ASP A 67 5.37 -19.28 8.19
N ALA A 68 5.45 -19.31 6.85
CA ALA A 68 6.21 -18.31 6.08
C ALA A 68 5.57 -16.91 6.20
N ARG A 69 4.25 -16.84 6.24
CA ARG A 69 3.52 -15.57 6.52
C ARG A 69 3.79 -15.07 7.93
N GLU A 70 3.81 -15.96 8.92
CA GLU A 70 4.11 -15.58 10.31
C GLU A 70 5.55 -15.08 10.47
N MET A 71 6.50 -15.69 9.77
CA MET A 71 7.89 -15.23 9.71
C MET A 71 8.03 -13.82 9.14
N MET A 72 7.25 -13.48 8.11
CA MET A 72 7.18 -12.13 7.55
C MET A 72 6.63 -11.11 8.56
N HIS A 73 5.58 -11.47 9.31
CA HIS A 73 5.01 -10.62 10.35
C HIS A 73 6.02 -10.31 11.48
N ASN A 74 6.79 -11.32 11.89
CA ASN A 74 7.80 -11.17 12.94
C ASN A 74 9.04 -10.39 12.48
N SER A 75 9.39 -10.47 11.20
CA SER A 75 10.52 -9.76 10.59
C SER A 75 10.23 -8.29 10.31
N SER A 76 8.97 -7.86 10.28
CA SER A 76 8.57 -6.44 10.06
C SER A 76 8.99 -5.47 11.16
N LYS A 77 9.66 -5.93 12.22
CA LYS A 77 10.21 -5.03 13.24
C LYS A 77 11.42 -4.28 12.70
N LYS A 78 11.11 -3.06 12.24
CA LYS A 78 11.97 -1.87 12.17
C LYS A 78 12.48 -1.51 10.76
N SER A 79 11.56 -1.25 9.85
CA SER A 79 11.74 -0.17 8.88
C SER A 79 10.46 0.66 8.80
N SER A 80 10.34 1.65 9.69
CA SER A 80 9.27 2.64 9.63
C SER A 80 9.67 3.71 8.61
N SER A 81 9.46 3.44 7.32
CA SER A 81 9.34 4.54 6.38
C SER A 81 7.98 5.21 6.65
N MET A 82 7.94 6.54 6.65
CA MET A 82 6.68 7.28 6.81
C MET A 82 5.65 6.88 5.73
N ALA A 83 6.14 6.41 4.58
CA ALA A 83 5.34 5.87 3.48
C ALA A 83 4.71 4.49 3.82
N SER A 84 5.45 3.59 4.47
CA SER A 84 4.96 2.28 4.89
C SER A 84 3.96 2.39 6.03
N ASP A 85 4.22 3.24 7.02
CA ASP A 85 3.27 3.49 8.11
C ASP A 85 1.96 4.10 7.59
N LEU A 86 2.08 4.95 6.56
CA LEU A 86 0.94 5.57 5.92
C LEU A 86 0.15 4.60 5.04
N LYS A 87 0.83 3.75 4.27
CA LYS A 87 0.17 2.69 3.47
C LYS A 87 -0.53 1.70 4.40
N ASN A 88 0.12 1.24 5.47
CA ASN A 88 -0.47 0.35 6.45
C ASN A 88 -1.72 0.97 7.12
N PHE A 89 -1.69 2.26 7.48
CA PHE A 89 -2.85 2.95 8.04
C PHE A 89 -4.05 2.97 7.06
N VAL A 90 -3.79 3.14 5.77
CA VAL A 90 -4.83 3.15 4.72
C VAL A 90 -5.44 1.78 4.53
N PHE A 91 -4.60 0.77 4.35
CA PHE A 91 -5.05 -0.60 4.20
C PHE A 91 -5.82 -1.05 5.43
N ASP A 92 -5.32 -0.76 6.64
CA ASP A 92 -6.02 -1.09 7.88
C ASP A 92 -7.39 -0.41 8.01
N ASP A 93 -7.56 0.82 7.53
CA ASP A 93 -8.86 1.50 7.58
C ASP A 93 -9.82 0.96 6.53
N ILE A 94 -9.37 0.79 5.28
CA ILE A 94 -10.19 0.28 4.17
C ILE A 94 -10.58 -1.18 4.39
N SER A 95 -9.70 -1.99 4.98
CA SER A 95 -9.97 -3.41 5.30
C SER A 95 -11.16 -3.62 6.25
N LYS A 96 -11.60 -2.57 6.96
CA LYS A 96 -12.80 -2.62 7.82
C LYS A 96 -14.10 -2.63 7.02
N HIS A 97 -14.06 -2.13 5.78
CA HIS A 97 -15.19 -2.01 4.87
C HIS A 97 -15.27 -3.23 3.96
N ASN A 98 -15.61 -4.38 4.56
CA ASN A 98 -15.57 -5.71 3.92
C ASN A 98 -16.89 -6.49 4.05
N LYS A 99 -18.02 -5.78 3.96
CA LYS A 99 -19.38 -6.36 4.12
C LYS A 99 -20.26 -5.92 2.97
N THR A 100 -21.28 -6.70 2.62
CA THR A 100 -22.21 -6.37 1.53
C THR A 100 -22.92 -5.02 1.68
N LYS A 101 -23.04 -4.53 2.91
CA LYS A 101 -23.64 -3.21 3.23
C LYS A 101 -22.61 -2.12 3.54
N ASP A 102 -21.32 -2.44 3.39
CA ASP A 102 -20.18 -1.58 3.67
C ASP A 102 -18.93 -2.19 3.01
N CYS A 103 -18.78 -2.01 1.70
CA CYS A 103 -17.77 -2.68 0.88
C CYS A 103 -16.95 -1.64 0.11
N TRP A 104 -15.66 -1.52 0.44
CA TRP A 104 -14.75 -0.64 -0.27
C TRP A 104 -13.63 -1.42 -0.93
N LEU A 105 -13.24 -0.97 -2.12
CA LEU A 105 -12.16 -1.54 -2.91
C LEU A 105 -11.10 -0.51 -3.22
N ILE A 106 -9.86 -0.97 -3.32
CA ILE A 106 -8.74 -0.18 -3.83
C ILE A 106 -8.48 -0.67 -5.25
N ILE A 107 -8.60 0.22 -6.24
CA ILE A 107 -8.26 -0.07 -7.63
C ILE A 107 -7.42 1.10 -8.14
N ASP A 108 -6.25 0.82 -8.71
CA ASP A 108 -5.29 1.84 -9.15
C ASP A 108 -4.97 2.87 -8.05
N GLY A 109 -4.86 2.41 -6.80
CA GLY A 109 -4.58 3.26 -5.64
C GLY A 109 -5.68 4.26 -5.29
N LYS A 110 -6.88 4.11 -5.87
CA LYS A 110 -8.07 4.90 -5.57
C LYS A 110 -9.05 4.06 -4.77
N VAL A 111 -9.74 4.70 -3.83
CA VAL A 111 -10.76 4.05 -3.01
C VAL A 111 -12.12 4.22 -3.66
N TYR A 112 -12.82 3.09 -3.83
CA TYR A 112 -14.16 3.02 -4.39
C TYR A 112 -15.11 2.47 -3.34
N ASP A 113 -16.22 3.16 -3.11
CA ASP A 113 -17.32 2.64 -2.30
C ASP A 113 -18.28 1.89 -3.22
N VAL A 114 -18.11 0.57 -3.26
CA VAL A 114 -18.90 -0.32 -4.13
C VAL A 114 -20.14 -0.86 -3.43
N THR A 115 -20.42 -0.43 -2.19
CA THR A 115 -21.64 -0.78 -1.45
C THR A 115 -22.93 -0.67 -2.27
N PRO A 116 -23.21 0.43 -3.02
CA PRO A 116 -24.44 0.54 -3.80
C PRO A 116 -24.43 -0.34 -5.07
N PHE A 117 -23.30 -0.94 -5.44
CA PHE A 117 -23.12 -1.73 -6.66
C PHE A 117 -23.05 -3.24 -6.39
N MET A 118 -23.04 -3.67 -5.12
CA MET A 118 -22.85 -5.08 -4.75
C MET A 118 -23.82 -6.04 -5.46
N GLU A 119 -25.11 -5.69 -5.49
CA GLU A 119 -26.15 -6.54 -6.11
C GLU A 119 -26.24 -6.38 -7.64
N ASP A 120 -25.68 -5.30 -8.18
CA ASP A 120 -25.72 -4.98 -9.62
C ASP A 120 -24.46 -5.46 -10.36
N HIS A 121 -23.45 -5.95 -9.63
CA HIS A 121 -22.21 -6.42 -10.22
C HIS A 121 -22.42 -7.71 -11.04
N PRO A 122 -22.14 -7.71 -12.36
CA PRO A 122 -22.36 -8.89 -13.20
C PRO A 122 -21.56 -10.14 -12.79
N GLY A 123 -20.43 -9.96 -12.10
CA GLY A 123 -19.62 -11.05 -11.55
C GLY A 123 -20.12 -11.59 -10.20
N GLY A 124 -21.19 -11.03 -9.64
CA GLY A 124 -21.69 -11.32 -8.30
C GLY A 124 -21.00 -10.49 -7.20
N ASP A 125 -21.60 -10.47 -6.01
CA ASP A 125 -21.06 -9.77 -4.83
C ASP A 125 -19.90 -10.52 -4.18
N GLU A 126 -19.87 -11.86 -4.30
CA GLU A 126 -18.81 -12.71 -3.75
C GLU A 126 -17.40 -12.31 -4.23
N VAL A 127 -17.26 -11.99 -5.51
CA VAL A 127 -15.97 -11.58 -6.09
C VAL A 127 -15.53 -10.20 -5.60
N LEU A 128 -16.48 -9.30 -5.34
CA LEU A 128 -16.16 -7.99 -4.75
C LEU A 128 -15.73 -8.15 -3.30
N LEU A 129 -16.39 -9.01 -2.53
CA LEU A 129 -16.00 -9.28 -1.14
C LEU A 129 -14.61 -9.93 -1.06
N ALA A 130 -14.28 -10.85 -1.97
CA ALA A 130 -12.97 -11.49 -2.04
C ALA A 130 -11.83 -10.49 -2.37
N ALA A 131 -12.16 -9.41 -3.07
CA ALA A 131 -11.22 -8.35 -3.42
C ALA A 131 -11.01 -7.30 -2.30
N THR A 132 -11.76 -7.39 -1.19
CA THR A 132 -11.60 -6.46 -0.05
C THR A 132 -10.34 -6.76 0.75
N GLY A 133 -9.81 -5.75 1.45
CA GLY A 133 -8.63 -5.89 2.31
C GLY A 133 -7.29 -5.86 1.59
N LYS A 134 -7.30 -5.86 0.26
CA LYS A 134 -6.11 -5.77 -0.61
C LYS A 134 -6.27 -4.70 -1.70
N ASP A 135 -5.22 -4.47 -2.47
CA ASP A 135 -5.31 -3.71 -3.72
C ASP A 135 -5.85 -4.64 -4.80
N ALA A 136 -7.07 -4.39 -5.24
CA ALA A 136 -7.80 -5.20 -6.22
C ALA A 136 -7.51 -4.78 -7.67
N THR A 137 -6.43 -4.01 -7.91
CA THR A 137 -6.05 -3.58 -9.25
C THR A 137 -5.88 -4.78 -10.18
N ASP A 138 -5.09 -5.77 -9.78
CA ASP A 138 -4.77 -6.90 -10.65
C ASP A 138 -5.99 -7.81 -10.83
N ASP A 139 -6.76 -8.07 -9.76
CA ASP A 139 -8.06 -8.77 -9.85
C ASP A 139 -9.00 -8.10 -10.87
N PHE A 140 -9.02 -6.76 -10.92
CA PHE A 140 -9.86 -6.00 -11.83
C PHE A 140 -9.37 -6.04 -13.28
N GLU A 141 -8.05 -5.94 -13.49
CA GLU A 141 -7.43 -5.96 -14.81
C GLU A 141 -7.47 -7.35 -15.45
N ASP A 142 -7.25 -8.41 -14.68
CA ASP A 142 -7.21 -9.80 -15.16
C ASP A 142 -8.55 -10.29 -15.71
N VAL A 143 -9.65 -9.79 -15.15
CA VAL A 143 -11.01 -10.07 -15.64
C VAL A 143 -11.24 -9.45 -17.03
N GLY A 144 -10.50 -8.39 -17.38
CA GLY A 144 -10.65 -7.71 -18.67
C GLY A 144 -11.93 -6.90 -18.78
N HIS A 145 -12.26 -6.13 -17.73
CA HIS A 145 -13.44 -5.25 -17.71
C HIS A 145 -13.46 -4.29 -18.92
N SER A 146 -14.64 -4.17 -19.55
CA SER A 146 -14.85 -3.28 -20.70
C SER A 146 -14.70 -1.80 -20.33
N ASP A 147 -14.51 -0.95 -21.33
CA ASP A 147 -14.45 0.50 -21.13
C ASP A 147 -15.72 1.05 -20.44
N ASP A 148 -16.90 0.52 -20.78
CA ASP A 148 -18.17 0.88 -20.13
C ASP A 148 -18.18 0.49 -18.63
N ALA A 149 -17.62 -0.66 -18.27
CA ALA A 149 -17.51 -1.09 -16.88
C ALA A 149 -16.54 -0.19 -16.09
N ARG A 150 -15.45 0.25 -16.73
CA ARG A 150 -14.50 1.22 -16.16
C ARG A 150 -15.16 2.59 -15.96
N GLU A 151 -15.96 3.04 -16.91
CA GLU A 151 -16.73 4.28 -16.77
C GLU A 151 -17.77 4.18 -15.64
N MET A 152 -18.42 3.01 -15.49
CA MET A 152 -19.34 2.75 -14.38
C MET A 152 -18.63 2.78 -13.03
N MET A 153 -17.44 2.16 -12.93
CA MET A 153 -16.60 2.17 -11.73
C MET A 153 -16.31 3.61 -11.26
N HIS A 154 -16.06 4.54 -12.18
CA HIS A 154 -15.82 5.95 -11.83
C HIS A 154 -16.99 6.62 -11.10
N LYS A 155 -18.22 6.14 -11.23
CA LYS A 155 -19.39 6.65 -10.46
C LYS A 155 -19.33 6.31 -8.98
N HIS A 156 -18.62 5.25 -8.63
CA HIS A 156 -18.45 4.76 -7.26
C HIS A 156 -17.14 5.25 -6.62
N TYR A 157 -16.38 6.09 -7.35
CA TYR A 157 -15.19 6.71 -6.81
C TYR A 157 -15.55 7.61 -5.63
N ASN A 158 -14.84 7.44 -4.51
CA ASN A 158 -15.07 8.23 -3.30
C ASN A 158 -13.96 9.27 -3.09
N PRO A 159 -14.09 10.48 -3.68
CA PRO A 159 -13.04 11.49 -3.63
C PRO A 159 -12.82 12.02 -2.22
N ASP A 160 -13.86 12.11 -1.39
CA ASP A 160 -13.78 12.66 -0.03
C ASP A 160 -12.93 11.79 0.88
N LYS A 161 -13.01 10.46 0.74
CA LYS A 161 -12.14 9.55 1.50
C LYS A 161 -10.68 9.60 1.07
N THR A 162 -10.45 9.87 -0.21
CA THR A 162 -9.12 10.11 -0.75
C THR A 162 -8.54 11.47 -0.30
N GLN A 163 -9.37 12.51 -0.12
CA GLN A 163 -8.94 13.84 0.33
C GLN A 163 -8.81 13.95 1.86
N ASP A 164 -9.75 13.41 2.64
CA ASP A 164 -9.65 13.31 4.11
C ASP A 164 -8.35 12.61 4.53
N PHE A 165 -7.93 11.66 3.71
CA PHE A 165 -6.68 10.95 3.81
C PHE A 165 -5.45 11.86 3.63
N ILE A 166 -5.38 12.68 2.58
CA ILE A 166 -4.31 13.67 2.36
C ILE A 166 -4.29 14.72 3.49
N VAL A 167 -5.46 15.12 3.99
CA VAL A 167 -5.55 16.08 5.09
C VAL A 167 -5.01 15.49 6.40
N LYS A 168 -5.31 14.23 6.74
CA LYS A 168 -4.74 13.53 7.90
C LYS A 168 -3.22 13.39 7.80
N ILE A 169 -2.70 13.09 6.60
CA ILE A 169 -1.26 13.05 6.32
C ILE A 169 -0.61 14.40 6.57
N LEU A 170 -1.16 15.45 5.98
CA LEU A 170 -0.63 16.81 6.14
C LEU A 170 -0.70 17.26 7.60
N GLN A 171 -1.72 16.87 8.36
CA GLN A 171 -1.80 17.16 9.81
C GLN A 171 -0.68 16.50 10.62
N PHE A 172 -0.15 15.35 10.21
CA PHE A 172 1.01 14.72 10.86
C PHE A 172 2.36 15.25 10.35
N LEU A 173 2.46 15.57 9.06
CA LEU A 173 3.71 16.02 8.45
C LEU A 173 4.02 17.50 8.71
N VAL A 174 3.00 18.37 8.69
CA VAL A 174 3.18 19.82 8.90
C VAL A 174 3.84 20.14 10.25
N PRO A 175 3.45 19.54 11.38
CA PRO A 175 4.12 19.76 12.67
C PRO A 175 5.60 19.33 12.66
N LEU A 176 5.93 18.20 12.02
CA LEU A 176 7.31 17.70 11.95
C LEU A 176 8.21 18.60 11.08
N VAL A 177 7.68 19.08 9.95
CA VAL A 177 8.39 20.03 9.08
C VAL A 177 8.61 21.36 9.80
N ILE A 178 7.58 21.88 10.50
CA ILE A 178 7.71 23.10 11.30
C ILE A 178 8.76 22.92 12.41
N LEU A 179 8.77 21.78 13.10
CA LEU A 179 9.73 21.47 14.16
C LEU A 179 11.16 21.37 13.61
N GLY A 180 11.35 20.70 12.46
CA GLY A 180 12.63 20.58 11.77
C GLY A 180 13.18 21.94 11.32
N LEU A 181 12.32 22.78 10.71
CA LEU A 181 12.70 24.14 10.32
C LEU A 181 13.03 25.01 11.52
N ALA A 182 12.26 24.93 12.61
CA ALA A 182 12.55 25.66 13.84
C ALA A 182 13.90 25.25 14.46
N PHE A 183 14.22 23.95 14.44
CA PHE A 183 15.51 23.44 14.89
C PHE A 183 16.67 23.92 13.98
N ALA A 184 16.50 23.90 12.67
CA ALA A 184 17.49 24.37 11.70
C ALA A 184 17.78 25.87 11.87
N VAL A 185 16.73 26.70 11.97
CA VAL A 185 16.85 28.15 12.22
C VAL A 185 17.55 28.42 13.55
N ARG A 186 17.22 27.66 14.61
CA ARG A 186 17.87 27.80 15.92
C ARG A 186 19.35 27.41 15.89
N SER A 187 19.71 26.36 15.17
CA SER A 187 21.11 25.94 15.02
C SER A 187 21.92 26.96 14.22
N TYR A 188 21.36 27.46 13.10
CA TYR A 188 22.03 28.44 12.25
C TYR A 188 22.22 29.81 12.93
N THR A 189 21.25 30.25 13.74
CA THR A 189 21.38 31.50 14.52
C THR A 189 22.38 31.39 15.67
N LYS A 190 22.58 30.19 16.23
CA LYS A 190 23.62 29.92 17.24
C LYS A 190 25.03 29.98 16.66
N GLU A 191 25.26 29.41 15.47
CA GLU A 191 26.57 29.48 14.79
C GLU A 191 26.96 30.92 14.42
N LYS A 192 26.00 31.74 13.97
CA LYS A 192 26.27 33.13 13.58
C LYS A 192 26.52 34.10 14.74
N SER A 193 26.17 33.70 15.96
CA SER A 193 26.30 34.52 17.18
C SER A 193 27.46 34.09 18.09
N ALA A 194 28.26 33.12 17.64
CA ALA A 194 29.44 32.59 18.34
C ALA A 194 30.75 33.14 17.75
#